data_AF-A0A450U5T3-F1
#
_entry.id   AF-A0A450U5T3-F1
#
_cell.length_a   1.000
_cell.length_b   1.000
_cell.length_c   1.000
_cell.angle_alpha   90.00
_cell.angle_beta   90.00
_cell.angle_gamma   90.00
#
_symmetry.space_group_name_H-M   'P 1'
#
loop_
_entity.id
_entity.type
_entity.pdbx_description
1 polymer ?
#
loop_
_entity_poly.entity_id
_entity_poly.type
_entity_poly.pdbx_seq_one_letter_code
_entity_poly.pdbx_strand_id
1 'polypeptide(L)'
;MVRSQGCKGVVIQAFGAGNIPNGEPYSFEPMIELSSRLGKPVIITTQASGYPSAAGSLYGPGFGAIRAGAIPTGNMTHAAATVKLRWILARIEKELDGKDLDPMKRVRLTREGMGVRCVSEMD
;
A
#
# COMPACT_ATOMS: atom_id res chain seq x y z
N MET A 1 5.47 2.37 -15.63
CA MET A 1 4.65 1.34 -14.96
C MET A 1 3.47 1.92 -14.20
N VAL A 2 3.67 2.70 -13.11
CA VAL A 2 2.54 3.27 -12.31
C VAL A 2 1.64 4.25 -13.08
N ARG A 3 2.07 4.81 -14.20
CA ARG A 3 1.22 5.65 -15.07
C ARG A 3 0.25 4.82 -15.95
N SER A 4 0.46 3.52 -16.11
CA SER A 4 -0.40 2.67 -16.95
C SER A 4 -1.82 2.57 -16.40
N GLN A 5 -2.82 2.69 -17.26
CA GLN A 5 -4.24 2.55 -16.88
C GLN A 5 -4.59 1.16 -16.36
N GLY A 6 -3.82 0.13 -16.74
CA GLY A 6 -3.96 -1.24 -16.23
C GLY A 6 -3.43 -1.43 -14.80
N CYS A 7 -2.61 -0.50 -14.29
CA CYS A 7 -2.14 -0.53 -12.91
C CYS A 7 -3.14 0.20 -12.00
N LYS A 8 -3.76 -0.54 -11.07
CA LYS A 8 -4.75 -0.03 -10.11
C LYS A 8 -4.23 0.11 -8.67
N GLY A 9 -3.01 -0.37 -8.40
CA GLY A 9 -2.35 -0.33 -7.11
C GLY A 9 -0.95 -0.96 -7.21
N VAL A 10 -0.14 -0.78 -6.17
CA VAL A 10 1.24 -1.25 -6.09
C VAL A 10 1.45 -2.02 -4.79
N VAL A 11 2.16 -3.14 -4.87
CA VAL A 11 2.62 -3.90 -3.70
C VAL A 11 4.14 -3.78 -3.63
N ILE A 12 4.66 -3.25 -2.53
CA ILE A 12 6.10 -3.19 -2.26
C ILE A 12 6.42 -4.25 -1.21
N GLN A 13 7.22 -5.25 -1.58
CA GLN A 13 7.85 -6.18 -0.64
C GLN A 13 9.17 -5.58 -0.17
N ALA A 14 9.10 -4.82 0.91
CA ALA A 14 10.22 -4.07 1.47
C ALA A 14 11.12 -4.96 2.35
N PHE A 15 12.29 -4.44 2.74
CA PHE A 15 13.21 -5.16 3.60
C PHE A 15 12.80 -5.06 5.08
N GLY A 16 12.99 -6.16 5.82
CA GLY A 16 12.85 -6.18 7.29
C GLY A 16 11.52 -5.62 7.78
N ALA A 17 11.54 -4.60 8.63
CA ALA A 17 10.33 -3.99 9.19
C ALA A 17 9.52 -3.12 8.19
N GLY A 18 9.74 -3.25 6.88
CA GLY A 18 9.08 -2.41 5.87
C GLY A 18 9.92 -1.19 5.47
N ASN A 19 11.24 -1.36 5.40
CA ASN A 19 12.17 -0.31 4.98
C ASN A 19 12.36 -0.32 3.46
N ILE A 20 12.29 0.86 2.86
CA ILE A 20 12.59 1.10 1.44
C ILE A 20 13.80 2.02 1.30
N PRO A 21 14.51 2.02 0.17
CA PRO A 21 15.50 3.04 -0.12
C PRO A 21 14.87 4.44 -0.06
N ASN A 22 15.48 5.34 0.72
CA ASN A 22 15.03 6.72 0.92
C ASN A 22 16.15 7.76 0.66
N GLY A 23 17.31 7.31 0.17
CA GLY A 23 18.41 8.18 -0.22
C GLY A 23 18.42 8.46 -1.72
N GLU A 24 18.72 9.70 -2.09
CA GLU A 24 18.86 10.10 -3.50
C GLU A 24 20.09 9.44 -4.16
N PRO A 25 20.02 9.12 -5.47
CA PRO A 25 18.89 9.31 -6.39
C PRO A 25 17.87 8.16 -6.41
N TYR A 26 17.97 7.23 -5.46
CA TYR A 26 17.25 5.94 -5.49
C TYR A 26 16.06 5.90 -4.52
N SER A 27 15.59 7.06 -4.06
CA SER A 27 14.46 7.14 -3.14
C SER A 27 13.19 6.62 -3.80
N PHE A 28 12.45 5.78 -3.09
CA PHE A 28 11.14 5.28 -3.53
C PHE A 28 10.00 6.21 -3.13
N GLU A 29 10.24 7.19 -2.24
CA GLU A 29 9.21 8.13 -1.77
C GLU A 29 8.52 8.89 -2.92
N PRO A 30 9.23 9.44 -3.93
CA PRO A 30 8.58 10.12 -5.07
C PRO A 30 7.63 9.22 -5.87
N MET A 31 7.93 7.92 -5.97
CA MET A 31 7.06 6.96 -6.65
C MET A 31 5.78 6.68 -5.86
N ILE A 32 5.88 6.60 -4.53
CA ILE A 32 4.73 6.42 -3.64
C ILE A 32 3.82 7.65 -3.70
N GLU A 33 4.39 8.85 -3.65
CA GLU A 33 3.63 10.10 -3.79
C GLU A 33 2.93 10.19 -5.14
N LEU A 34 3.65 9.93 -6.24
CA LEU A 34 3.08 9.93 -7.58
C LEU A 34 1.93 8.92 -7.70
N SER A 35 2.13 7.70 -7.19
CA SER A 35 1.10 6.65 -7.22
C SER A 35 -0.14 7.09 -6.45
N SER A 36 0.03 7.69 -5.27
CA SER A 36 -1.07 8.22 -4.47
C SER A 36 -1.84 9.32 -5.19
N ARG A 37 -1.14 10.30 -5.81
CA ARG A 37 -1.77 11.36 -6.62
C ARG A 37 -2.53 10.82 -7.83
N LEU A 38 -2.11 9.69 -8.38
CA LEU A 38 -2.78 8.99 -9.48
C LEU A 38 -3.90 8.05 -9.01
N GLY A 39 -4.20 8.01 -7.71
CA GLY A 39 -5.24 7.16 -7.15
C GLY A 39 -4.87 5.68 -7.11
N LYS A 40 -3.57 5.38 -7.14
CA LYS A 40 -3.01 4.02 -7.16
C LYS A 40 -2.41 3.75 -5.79
N PRO A 41 -3.17 3.16 -4.85
CA PRO A 41 -2.69 2.89 -3.51
C PRO A 41 -1.46 2.00 -3.54
N VAL A 42 -0.50 2.33 -2.68
CA VAL A 42 0.73 1.56 -2.49
C VAL A 42 0.67 0.89 -1.13
N ILE A 43 0.67 -0.43 -1.09
CA ILE A 43 0.79 -1.18 0.15
C ILE A 43 2.25 -1.59 0.38
N ILE A 44 2.70 -1.57 1.63
CA ILE A 44 4.05 -1.97 2.02
C ILE A 44 4.01 -3.19 2.94
N THR A 45 4.52 -4.30 2.42
CA THR A 45 4.73 -5.57 3.13
C THR A 45 6.23 -5.83 3.28
N THR A 46 6.62 -6.97 3.84
CA THR A 46 8.02 -7.33 4.07
C THR A 46 8.38 -8.65 3.45
N GLN A 47 9.55 -8.74 2.80
CA GLN A 47 10.09 -10.00 2.28
C GLN A 47 10.37 -11.05 3.39
N ALA A 48 10.53 -10.62 4.64
CA ALA A 48 10.82 -11.51 5.75
C ALA A 48 9.59 -12.35 6.12
N SER A 49 9.68 -13.67 5.95
CA SER A 49 8.63 -14.59 6.39
C SER A 49 8.51 -14.59 7.91
N GLY A 50 7.29 -14.55 8.43
CA GLY A 50 7.01 -14.63 9.87
C GLY A 50 7.25 -13.35 10.67
N TYR A 51 7.62 -12.24 10.02
CA TYR A 51 7.77 -10.93 10.68
C TYR A 51 6.76 -9.93 10.11
N PRO A 52 6.16 -9.06 10.94
CA PRO A 52 5.27 -8.03 10.46
C PRO A 52 6.02 -6.93 9.69
N SER A 53 5.36 -6.37 8.68
CA SER A 53 5.72 -5.07 8.12
C SER A 53 5.36 -4.00 9.15
N ALA A 54 6.31 -3.71 10.03
CA ALA A 54 6.21 -2.66 11.05
C ALA A 54 6.56 -1.27 10.47
N ALA A 55 6.20 -1.02 9.20
CA ALA A 55 6.59 0.17 8.48
C ALA A 55 6.10 1.41 9.23
N GLY A 56 7.04 2.26 9.66
CA GLY A 56 6.77 3.51 10.38
C GLY A 56 6.87 3.47 11.91
N SER A 57 7.07 2.31 12.56
CA SER A 57 7.18 2.24 14.03
C SER A 57 8.62 2.16 14.57
N LEU A 58 9.60 1.78 13.75
CA LEU A 58 10.96 1.48 14.24
C LEU A 58 12.09 2.24 13.52
N TYR A 59 11.93 2.60 12.24
CA TYR A 59 13.03 3.12 11.42
C TYR A 59 12.60 4.26 10.49
N GLY A 60 13.53 5.20 10.26
CA GLY A 60 13.34 6.37 9.41
C GLY A 60 12.88 6.07 7.97
N PRO A 61 13.47 5.09 7.25
CA PRO A 61 13.04 4.77 5.89
C PRO A 61 11.61 4.25 5.80
N GLY A 62 11.20 3.39 6.75
CA GLY A 62 9.80 2.97 6.86
C GLY A 62 8.87 4.15 7.16
N PHE A 63 9.26 5.08 8.03
CA PHE A 63 8.48 6.28 8.32
C PHE A 63 8.36 7.22 7.11
N GLY A 64 9.44 7.36 6.33
CA GLY A 64 9.45 8.09 5.05
C GLY A 64 8.42 7.52 4.06
N ALA A 65 8.39 6.19 3.90
CA ALA A 65 7.41 5.51 3.06
C ALA A 65 5.96 5.83 3.46
N ILE A 66 5.65 5.78 4.76
CA ILE A 66 4.30 6.07 5.28
C ILE A 66 3.92 7.53 5.05
N ARG A 67 4.84 8.47 5.31
CA ARG A 67 4.62 9.90 5.02
C ARG A 67 4.37 10.16 3.54
N ALA A 68 5.09 9.47 2.66
CA ALA A 68 4.90 9.54 1.21
C ALA A 68 3.55 8.97 0.74
N GLY A 69 2.85 8.22 1.60
CA GLY A 69 1.48 7.74 1.37
C GLY A 69 1.32 6.22 1.40
N ALA A 70 2.38 5.44 1.65
CA ALA A 70 2.30 3.99 1.71
C ALA A 70 1.37 3.51 2.83
N ILE A 71 0.73 2.37 2.60
CA ILE A 71 -0.22 1.74 3.51
C ILE A 71 0.44 0.50 4.12
N PRO A 72 0.72 0.48 5.42
CA PRO A 72 1.36 -0.67 6.06
C PRO A 72 0.40 -1.85 6.11
N THR A 73 0.92 -3.06 5.94
CA THR A 73 0.10 -4.29 5.94
C THR A 73 0.13 -5.04 7.27
N GLY A 74 0.82 -4.50 8.29
CA GLY A 74 0.99 -5.17 9.58
C GLY A 74 1.61 -6.55 9.42
N ASN A 75 1.03 -7.54 10.10
CA ASN A 75 1.44 -8.95 10.06
C ASN A 75 0.75 -9.79 8.96
N MET A 76 0.03 -9.17 8.01
CA MET A 76 -0.55 -9.91 6.89
C MET A 76 0.54 -10.67 6.12
N THR A 77 0.25 -11.92 5.74
CA THR A 77 1.07 -12.63 4.76
C THR A 77 1.04 -11.88 3.42
N HIS A 78 2.10 -12.05 2.62
CA HIS A 78 2.17 -11.49 1.26
C HIS A 78 0.94 -11.82 0.40
N ALA A 79 0.48 -13.08 0.49
CA ALA A 79 -0.68 -13.56 -0.24
C ALA A 79 -1.96 -12.85 0.25
N ALA A 80 -2.15 -12.76 1.56
CA ALA A 80 -3.30 -12.07 2.16
C ALA A 80 -3.31 -10.58 1.79
N ALA A 81 -2.20 -9.87 1.97
CA ALA A 81 -2.10 -8.45 1.64
C ALA A 81 -2.39 -8.17 0.15
N THR A 82 -1.84 -9.00 -0.74
CA THR A 82 -2.04 -8.85 -2.20
C THR A 82 -3.48 -9.14 -2.61
N VAL A 83 -4.08 -10.24 -2.12
CA VAL A 83 -5.47 -10.61 -2.45
C VAL A 83 -6.45 -9.60 -1.84
N LYS A 84 -6.20 -9.15 -0.60
CA LYS A 84 -7.02 -8.16 0.08
C LYS A 84 -7.01 -6.83 -0.65
N LEU A 85 -5.85 -6.34 -1.11
CA LEU A 85 -5.77 -5.15 -1.95
C LEU A 85 -6.64 -5.27 -3.20
N ARG A 86 -6.56 -6.41 -3.91
CA ARG A 86 -7.40 -6.66 -5.09
C ARG A 86 -8.88 -6.63 -4.75
N TRP A 87 -9.27 -7.30 -3.67
CA TRP A 87 -10.66 -7.37 -3.22
C TRP A 87 -11.21 -5.99 -2.84
N ILE A 88 -10.45 -5.19 -2.10
CA ILE A 88 -10.84 -3.82 -1.72
C ILE A 88 -10.99 -2.94 -2.97
N LEU A 89 -10.03 -2.99 -3.90
CA LEU A 89 -10.10 -2.19 -5.12
C LEU A 89 -11.34 -2.54 -5.95
N ALA A 90 -11.67 -3.82 -6.07
CA ALA A 90 -12.88 -4.27 -6.76
C ALA A 90 -14.17 -3.82 -6.05
N ARG A 91 -14.18 -3.81 -4.71
CA ARG A 91 -15.32 -3.30 -3.93
C ARG A 91 -15.52 -1.79 -4.14
N ILE A 92 -14.44 -1.01 -4.06
CA ILE A 92 -14.49 0.43 -4.32
C ILE A 92 -15.01 0.69 -5.74
N GLU A 93 -14.51 -0.03 -6.74
CA GLU A 93 -14.99 0.09 -8.13
C GLU A 93 -16.46 -0.28 -8.28
N LYS A 94 -16.94 -1.33 -7.59
CA LYS A 94 -18.36 -1.71 -7.57
C LYS A 94 -19.24 -0.65 -6.92
N GLU A 95 -18.82 -0.09 -5.78
CA GLU A 95 -19.55 0.98 -5.09
C GLU A 95 -19.65 2.26 -5.93
N LEU A 96 -18.71 2.44 -6.87
CA LEU A 96 -18.68 3.59 -7.76
C LEU A 96 -19.56 3.46 -8.98
N ASP A 97 -19.94 2.24 -9.37
CA ASP A 97 -20.78 1.98 -10.54
C ASP A 97 -20.28 2.70 -11.81
N GLY A 98 -18.97 2.64 -12.04
CA GLY A 98 -18.32 3.26 -13.20
C GLY A 98 -18.13 4.78 -13.12
N LYS A 99 -18.48 5.43 -12.01
CA LYS A 99 -18.20 6.86 -11.81
C LYS A 99 -16.74 7.10 -11.48
N ASP A 100 -16.17 8.16 -12.03
CA ASP A 100 -14.83 8.62 -11.67
C ASP A 100 -14.81 9.02 -10.20
N LEU A 101 -13.93 8.36 -9.44
CA LEU A 101 -13.65 8.74 -8.07
C LEU A 101 -12.45 9.67 -8.05
N ASP A 102 -12.52 10.69 -7.21
CA ASP A 102 -11.34 11.44 -6.79
C ASP A 102 -10.19 10.47 -6.42
N PRO A 103 -9.02 10.58 -7.09
CA PRO A 103 -7.85 9.76 -6.82
C PRO A 103 -7.51 9.64 -5.33
N MET A 104 -7.61 10.75 -4.59
CA MET A 104 -7.28 10.77 -3.17
C MET A 104 -8.31 10.01 -2.33
N LYS A 105 -9.59 10.13 -2.66
CA LYS A 105 -10.64 9.30 -2.06
C LYS A 105 -10.39 7.80 -2.29
N ARG A 106 -9.85 7.39 -3.45
CA ARG A 106 -9.56 5.96 -3.74
C ARG A 106 -8.50 5.43 -2.78
N VAL A 107 -7.42 6.19 -2.62
CA VAL A 107 -6.32 5.84 -1.72
C VAL A 107 -6.79 5.80 -0.27
N ARG A 108 -7.62 6.78 0.15
CA ARG A 108 -8.18 6.82 1.50
C ARG A 108 -9.05 5.60 1.81
N LEU A 109 -10.04 5.31 0.97
CA LEU A 109 -10.91 4.13 1.13
C LEU A 109 -10.10 2.83 1.10
N THR A 110 -9.04 2.77 0.29
CA THR A 110 -8.15 1.61 0.29
C THR A 110 -7.40 1.47 1.61
N ARG A 111 -6.88 2.57 2.18
CA ARG A 111 -6.20 2.56 3.49
C ARG A 111 -7.14 2.10 4.59
N GLU A 112 -8.36 2.63 4.62
CA GLU A 112 -9.40 2.22 5.57
C GLU A 112 -9.70 0.72 5.45
N GLY A 113 -9.99 0.23 4.24
CA GLY A 113 -10.27 -1.19 4.01
C GLY A 113 -9.10 -2.11 4.33
N MET A 114 -7.87 -1.68 4.04
CA MET A 114 -6.67 -2.47 4.34
C MET A 114 -6.44 -2.62 5.84
N GLY A 115 -6.85 -1.64 6.65
CA GLY A 115 -6.73 -1.65 8.12
C GLY A 115 -7.85 -2.37 8.88
N VAL A 116 -8.92 -2.83 8.22
CA VAL A 116 -10.01 -3.58 8.88
C VAL A 116 -9.72 -5.08 8.85
N ARG A 117 -9.65 -5.75 10.01
CA ARG A 117 -9.57 -7.23 10.07
C ARG A 117 -10.85 -7.84 9.51
N CYS A 118 -10.76 -8.64 8.44
CA CYS A 118 -11.92 -9.24 7.78
C CYS A 118 -12.12 -10.72 8.14
N VAL A 119 -11.05 -11.50 8.11
CA VAL A 119 -11.07 -12.97 8.25
C VAL A 119 -9.86 -13.48 9.06
N SER A 120 -9.41 -12.67 10.03
CA SER A 120 -8.22 -12.93 10.84
C SER A 120 -6.91 -13.00 10.04
N GLU A 121 -6.83 -12.25 8.94
CA GLU A 121 -5.64 -12.14 8.10
C GLU A 121 -4.54 -11.26 8.70
N MET A 122 -4.88 -10.45 9.71
CA MET A 122 -3.98 -9.57 10.43
C MET A 122 -4.37 -9.52 11.90
N ASP A 123 -3.49 -8.96 12.75
CA ASP A 123 -3.75 -8.75 14.16
C ASP A 123 -4.50 -7.48 14.54
#